data_AF-A0A958P0A5-F1
#
_entry.id   AF-A0A958P0A5-F1
#
_cell.length_a   1.000
_cell.length_b   1.000
_cell.length_c   1.000
_cell.angle_alpha   90.00
_cell.angle_beta   90.00
_cell.angle_gamma   90.00
#
_symmetry.space_group_name_H-M   'P 1'
#
loop_
_entity.id
_entity.type
_entity.pdbx_description
1 polymer ?
#
loop_
_entity_poly.entity_id
_entity_poly.type
_entity_poly.pdbx_seq_one_letter_code
_entity_poly.pdbx_strand_id
1 'polypeptide(L)'
;THSNLTITEWQNISNGMSIIGTYCGTLLRNKVRYVRHGFGVGYSGLNYPANSGSQLLDSNDLREFSGDSARMNSSDLIIRNNKFIDGYASVADGDPNHDDGIQGFKLDGGFYQNILIEGNYILDRTSSTRLFLTDYQGISIFDGLFKDVTIRKNILLVGAWHGISMYGVDGAVIENNTVLTTSGKSLWIGAFNSKQGVPPKNIVVKNNIATKIDNKLYTVDQNNYSVTNPQNHFVKFDVTNGQYDLHLKPSSPLYGKGAGAL
;
A
#
# COMPACT_ATOMS: atom_id res chain seq x y z
N THR A 1 1.25 22.03 15.58
CA THR A 1 2.21 20.94 15.84
C THR A 1 1.52 19.89 16.69
N HIS A 2 1.01 18.82 16.07
CA HIS A 2 0.33 17.72 16.79
C HIS A 2 1.28 16.55 17.13
N SER A 3 2.58 16.82 17.17
CA SER A 3 3.60 15.88 17.68
C SER A 3 3.42 15.50 19.16
N ASN A 4 2.42 16.07 19.84
CA ASN A 4 2.16 15.90 21.26
C ASN A 4 0.86 15.14 21.56
N LEU A 5 0.18 14.60 20.53
CA LEU A 5 -0.97 13.74 20.77
C LEU A 5 -0.52 12.49 21.52
N THR A 6 -1.23 12.16 22.59
CA THR A 6 -1.15 10.89 23.30
C THR A 6 -1.63 9.75 22.40
N ILE A 7 -1.29 8.51 22.75
CA ILE A 7 -1.78 7.34 22.03
C ILE A 7 -3.31 7.28 21.97
N THR A 8 -3.98 7.62 23.08
CA THR A 8 -5.45 7.67 23.16
C THR A 8 -6.04 8.72 22.23
N GLU A 9 -5.38 9.87 22.07
CA GLU A 9 -5.83 10.90 21.12
C GLU A 9 -5.64 10.44 19.68
N TRP A 10 -4.53 9.78 19.36
CA TRP A 10 -4.34 9.16 18.04
C TRP A 10 -5.38 8.10 17.72
N GLN A 11 -5.84 7.33 18.71
CA GLN A 11 -6.88 6.32 18.52
C GLN A 11 -8.28 6.92 18.30
N ASN A 12 -8.54 8.11 18.88
CA ASN A 12 -9.86 8.74 18.87
C ASN A 12 -10.01 9.90 17.89
N ILE A 13 -8.95 10.30 17.20
CA ILE A 13 -9.01 11.36 16.21
C ILE A 13 -9.92 10.97 15.04
N SER A 14 -10.57 11.94 14.42
CA SER A 14 -11.54 11.69 13.36
C SER A 14 -10.88 11.11 12.10
N ASN A 15 -11.66 10.37 11.31
CA ASN A 15 -11.26 9.97 9.97
C ASN A 15 -11.22 11.18 9.02
N GLY A 16 -10.46 11.05 7.94
CA GLY A 16 -10.39 12.03 6.87
C GLY A 16 -11.60 11.96 5.93
N MET A 17 -11.33 11.97 4.63
CA MET A 17 -12.38 12.11 3.61
C MET A 17 -12.79 10.75 3.05
N SER A 18 -14.07 10.59 2.73
CA SER A 18 -14.56 9.36 2.11
C SER A 18 -15.54 9.64 0.98
N ILE A 19 -15.49 8.80 -0.05
CA ILE A 19 -16.52 8.70 -1.08
C ILE A 19 -17.32 7.43 -0.81
N ILE A 20 -18.57 7.59 -0.37
CA ILE A 20 -19.43 6.48 0.03
C ILE A 20 -20.77 6.55 -0.69
N GLY A 21 -21.23 5.42 -1.22
CA GLY A 21 -22.61 5.27 -1.73
C GLY A 21 -22.94 6.07 -3.00
N THR A 22 -21.91 6.53 -3.73
CA THR A 22 -22.08 7.22 -5.02
C THR A 22 -21.46 6.41 -6.15
N TYR A 23 -22.03 6.55 -7.35
CA TYR A 23 -21.53 5.94 -8.57
C TYR A 23 -20.23 6.61 -9.04
N CYS A 24 -20.19 7.94 -9.10
CA CYS A 24 -19.00 8.72 -9.46
C CYS A 24 -18.54 9.58 -8.28
N GLY A 25 -17.23 9.63 -8.07
CA GLY A 25 -16.66 10.51 -7.08
C GLY A 25 -15.15 10.66 -7.26
N THR A 26 -14.62 11.77 -6.74
CA THR A 26 -13.21 12.08 -6.87
C THR A 26 -12.70 12.81 -5.64
N LEU A 27 -11.58 12.35 -5.10
CA LEU A 27 -10.76 13.09 -4.15
C LEU A 27 -9.45 13.44 -4.87
N LEU A 28 -9.27 14.71 -5.19
CA LEU A 28 -8.17 15.20 -6.03
C LEU A 28 -7.41 16.32 -5.33
N ARG A 29 -6.08 16.18 -5.25
CA ARG A 29 -5.17 17.26 -4.82
C ARG A 29 -5.45 17.84 -3.43
N ASN A 30 -5.92 17.01 -2.51
CA ASN A 30 -6.13 17.44 -1.14
C ASN A 30 -4.86 17.31 -0.29
N LYS A 31 -4.78 18.14 0.77
CA LYS A 31 -3.80 17.98 1.85
C LYS A 31 -4.54 17.62 3.14
N VAL A 32 -4.32 16.42 3.65
CA VAL A 32 -4.98 15.91 4.87
C VAL A 32 -3.93 15.60 5.92
N ARG A 33 -4.15 16.01 7.16
CA ARG A 33 -3.23 15.79 8.28
C ARG A 33 -4.02 15.47 9.53
N TYR A 34 -3.42 14.70 10.44
CA TYR A 34 -3.96 14.46 11.79
C TYR A 34 -5.35 13.84 11.74
N VAL A 35 -5.41 12.64 11.17
CA VAL A 35 -6.64 11.84 11.05
C VAL A 35 -6.34 10.40 11.43
N ARG A 36 -7.39 9.64 11.75
CA ARG A 36 -7.26 8.22 12.06
C ARG A 36 -7.04 7.46 10.76
N HIS A 37 -8.11 7.26 10.00
CA HIS A 37 -8.02 6.76 8.63
C HIS A 37 -8.00 7.93 7.63
N GLY A 38 -7.18 7.83 6.58
CA GLY A 38 -6.99 8.90 5.61
C GLY A 38 -8.15 9.08 4.63
N PHE A 39 -8.17 8.24 3.59
CA PHE A 39 -9.13 8.29 2.51
C PHE A 39 -9.96 7.02 2.40
N GLY A 40 -11.28 7.14 2.39
CA GLY A 40 -12.18 6.01 2.17
C GLY A 40 -12.79 6.03 0.78
N VAL A 41 -12.79 4.89 0.08
CA VAL A 41 -13.75 4.63 -0.99
C VAL A 41 -14.52 3.38 -0.59
N GLY A 42 -15.84 3.48 -0.57
CA GLY A 42 -16.68 2.41 -0.07
C GLY A 42 -18.03 2.35 -0.76
N TYR A 43 -18.40 1.16 -1.19
CA TYR A 43 -19.75 0.84 -1.61
C TYR A 43 -20.19 -0.47 -0.95
N SER A 44 -21.43 -0.53 -0.46
CA SER A 44 -22.00 -1.73 0.14
C SER A 44 -23.00 -2.38 -0.82
N GLY A 45 -22.90 -3.70 -1.03
CA GLY A 45 -23.80 -4.42 -1.93
C GLY A 45 -23.27 -5.77 -2.42
N LEU A 46 -24.17 -6.75 -2.55
CA LEU A 46 -23.86 -8.14 -2.92
C LEU A 46 -23.33 -8.30 -4.35
N ASN A 47 -23.76 -7.42 -5.27
CA ASN A 47 -23.36 -7.45 -6.68
C ASN A 47 -23.05 -6.02 -7.15
N TYR A 48 -21.82 -5.78 -7.60
CA TYR A 48 -21.44 -4.53 -8.25
C TYR A 48 -20.73 -4.88 -9.57
N PRO A 49 -21.44 -4.92 -10.71
CA PRO A 49 -20.85 -5.33 -11.99
C PRO A 49 -19.69 -4.41 -12.41
N ALA A 50 -18.81 -4.83 -13.32
CA ALA A 50 -17.85 -3.89 -13.93
C ALA A 50 -18.60 -2.65 -14.44
N ASN A 51 -17.99 -1.47 -14.28
CA ASN A 51 -18.57 -0.17 -14.60
C ASN A 51 -19.81 0.17 -13.76
N SER A 52 -19.90 -0.31 -12.51
CA SER A 52 -20.97 0.14 -11.61
C SER A 52 -20.53 1.26 -10.69
N GLY A 53 -19.24 1.58 -10.61
CA GLY A 53 -18.70 2.80 -10.03
C GLY A 53 -17.65 3.44 -10.94
N SER A 54 -17.19 4.64 -10.60
CA SER A 54 -16.03 5.30 -11.21
C SER A 54 -15.44 6.26 -10.20
N GLN A 55 -14.45 5.76 -9.45
CA GLN A 55 -13.88 6.45 -8.31
C GLN A 55 -12.42 6.80 -8.57
N LEU A 56 -12.03 8.02 -8.21
CA LEU A 56 -10.67 8.53 -8.40
C LEU A 56 -10.11 9.14 -7.11
N LEU A 57 -9.03 8.56 -6.59
CA LEU A 57 -8.16 9.16 -5.58
C LEU A 57 -6.85 9.53 -6.25
N ASP A 58 -6.66 10.82 -6.55
CA ASP A 58 -5.51 11.28 -7.32
C ASP A 58 -4.77 12.44 -6.66
N SER A 59 -3.44 12.34 -6.62
CA SER A 59 -2.55 13.44 -6.26
C SER A 59 -2.82 14.05 -4.88
N ASN A 60 -3.38 13.27 -3.94
CA ASN A 60 -3.58 13.72 -2.56
C ASN A 60 -2.29 13.55 -1.75
N ASP A 61 -2.10 14.39 -0.75
CA ASP A 61 -0.99 14.34 0.20
C ASP A 61 -1.59 14.16 1.61
N LEU A 62 -1.53 12.95 2.14
CA LEU A 62 -1.88 12.60 3.52
C LEU A 62 -0.61 12.42 4.33
N ARG A 63 -0.55 13.05 5.51
CA ARG A 63 0.52 12.79 6.47
C ARG A 63 0.05 12.81 7.90
N GLU A 64 0.85 12.23 8.78
CA GLU A 64 0.62 12.26 10.23
C GLU A 64 -0.78 11.73 10.55
N PHE A 65 -0.95 10.43 10.30
CA PHE A 65 -2.20 9.70 10.49
C PHE A 65 -1.97 8.48 11.37
N SER A 66 -3.01 7.86 11.92
CA SER A 66 -2.85 6.75 12.88
C SER A 66 -3.58 5.46 12.50
N GLY A 67 -3.95 5.30 11.24
CA GLY A 67 -4.74 4.19 10.73
C GLY A 67 -4.40 3.89 9.28
N ASP A 68 -5.28 3.21 8.56
CA ASP A 68 -5.11 3.02 7.11
C ASP A 68 -5.06 4.36 6.35
N SER A 69 -4.14 4.49 5.39
CA SER A 69 -4.04 5.73 4.58
C SER A 69 -5.15 5.79 3.56
N ALA A 70 -5.47 4.65 2.93
CA ALA A 70 -6.63 4.54 2.06
C ALA A 70 -7.34 3.19 2.23
N ARG A 71 -8.66 3.18 2.04
CA ARG A 71 -9.47 1.96 1.92
C ARG A 71 -10.10 1.88 0.53
N MET A 72 -9.90 0.77 -0.16
CA MET A 72 -10.28 0.57 -1.56
C MET A 72 -11.46 -0.41 -1.73
N ASN A 73 -12.58 -0.10 -1.08
CA ASN A 73 -13.73 -1.00 -1.01
C ASN A 73 -14.77 -0.68 -2.09
N SER A 74 -14.34 -0.68 -3.36
CA SER A 74 -15.18 -0.43 -4.55
C SER A 74 -14.55 -1.04 -5.82
N SER A 75 -15.38 -1.34 -6.82
CA SER A 75 -14.93 -1.61 -8.20
C SER A 75 -14.63 -0.31 -8.95
N ASP A 76 -13.94 -0.43 -10.09
CA ASP A 76 -13.69 0.64 -11.07
C ASP A 76 -13.04 1.88 -10.40
N LEU A 77 -11.94 1.59 -9.70
CA LEU A 77 -11.27 2.51 -8.81
C LEU A 77 -9.83 2.76 -9.26
N ILE A 78 -9.47 4.03 -9.35
CA ILE A 78 -8.10 4.47 -9.60
C ILE A 78 -7.59 5.19 -8.34
N ILE A 79 -6.50 4.68 -7.76
CA ILE A 79 -5.73 5.33 -6.71
C ILE A 79 -4.35 5.63 -7.29
N ARG A 80 -4.06 6.89 -7.61
CA ARG A 80 -2.79 7.24 -8.23
C ARG A 80 -2.12 8.50 -7.73
N ASN A 81 -0.79 8.53 -7.83
CA ASN A 81 0.05 9.71 -7.54
C ASN A 81 -0.15 10.29 -6.11
N ASN A 82 -0.71 9.52 -5.18
CA ASN A 82 -0.92 9.99 -3.81
C ASN A 82 0.36 9.84 -2.98
N LYS A 83 0.49 10.67 -1.96
CA LYS A 83 1.54 10.58 -0.94
C LYS A 83 0.90 10.24 0.40
N PHE A 84 1.34 9.15 0.99
CA PHE A 84 0.89 8.64 2.29
C PHE A 84 2.13 8.53 3.19
N ILE A 85 2.31 9.49 4.10
CA ILE A 85 3.58 9.64 4.82
C ILE A 85 3.35 9.78 6.32
N ASP A 86 4.16 9.11 7.15
CA ASP A 86 4.12 9.18 8.61
C ASP A 86 2.84 8.63 9.26
N GLY A 87 2.83 7.31 9.46
CA GLY A 87 1.86 6.61 10.28
C GLY A 87 2.25 6.60 11.77
N TYR A 88 1.27 6.75 12.65
CA TYR A 88 1.41 6.80 14.11
C TYR A 88 0.59 5.70 14.75
N ALA A 89 0.93 5.39 16.00
CA ALA A 89 0.29 4.37 16.82
C ALA A 89 0.56 2.96 16.30
N SER A 90 0.93 2.06 17.20
CA SER A 90 1.17 0.67 16.89
C SER A 90 0.54 -0.23 17.93
N VAL A 91 0.53 -1.53 17.63
CA VAL A 91 0.17 -2.57 18.61
C VAL A 91 1.01 -2.46 19.88
N ALA A 92 2.29 -2.09 19.77
CA ALA A 92 3.17 -1.92 20.92
C ALA A 92 2.79 -0.71 21.79
N ASP A 93 2.12 0.28 21.22
CA ASP A 93 1.63 1.46 21.93
C ASP A 93 0.24 1.24 22.57
N GLY A 94 -0.39 0.09 22.31
CA GLY A 94 -1.75 -0.23 22.79
C GLY A 94 -2.85 0.02 21.75
N ASP A 95 -2.48 0.17 20.47
CA ASP A 95 -3.43 0.28 19.37
C ASP A 95 -3.54 -1.05 18.61
N PRO A 96 -4.65 -1.79 18.73
CA PRO A 96 -4.78 -3.09 18.08
C PRO A 96 -4.93 -3.01 16.55
N ASN A 97 -5.07 -1.82 15.96
CA ASN A 97 -5.20 -1.71 14.52
C ASN A 97 -3.90 -2.11 13.80
N HIS A 98 -4.04 -2.88 12.73
CA HIS A 98 -2.95 -3.19 11.82
C HIS A 98 -3.09 -2.26 10.61
N ASP A 99 -2.33 -1.18 10.63
CA ASP A 99 -2.50 -0.09 9.67
C ASP A 99 -1.90 -0.42 8.30
N ASP A 100 -2.65 -0.13 7.23
CA ASP A 100 -2.23 -0.34 5.83
C ASP A 100 -2.12 0.96 5.03
N GLY A 101 -1.12 1.04 4.15
CA GLY A 101 -1.02 2.07 3.10
C GLY A 101 -2.28 2.13 2.23
N ILE A 102 -2.68 1.00 1.67
CA ILE A 102 -3.95 0.86 0.97
C ILE A 102 -4.54 -0.50 1.34
N GLN A 103 -5.67 -0.49 2.04
CA GLN A 103 -6.37 -1.71 2.46
C GLN A 103 -7.58 -1.99 1.57
N GLY A 104 -7.68 -3.21 1.08
CA GLY A 104 -8.90 -3.75 0.48
C GLY A 104 -9.50 -4.86 1.34
N PHE A 105 -10.79 -4.78 1.58
CA PHE A 105 -11.56 -5.88 2.15
C PHE A 105 -13.00 -5.89 1.64
N LYS A 106 -13.56 -7.08 1.41
CA LYS A 106 -15.00 -7.25 1.11
C LYS A 106 -15.60 -8.33 1.99
N LEU A 107 -16.59 -7.94 2.80
CA LEU A 107 -17.17 -8.81 3.85
C LEU A 107 -18.59 -9.31 3.52
N ASP A 108 -19.22 -8.77 2.48
CA ASP A 108 -20.60 -9.06 2.09
C ASP A 108 -20.73 -10.17 1.03
N GLY A 109 -19.64 -10.91 0.74
CA GLY A 109 -19.68 -12.11 -0.11
C GLY A 109 -19.68 -11.87 -1.63
N GLY A 110 -19.61 -10.62 -2.11
CA GLY A 110 -19.40 -10.30 -3.53
C GLY A 110 -17.91 -10.19 -3.90
N PHE A 111 -17.62 -9.51 -5.02
CA PHE A 111 -16.25 -9.14 -5.42
C PHE A 111 -16.11 -7.64 -5.77
N TYR A 112 -14.90 -7.10 -5.69
CA TYR A 112 -14.53 -5.83 -6.33
C TYR A 112 -13.64 -6.11 -7.53
N GLN A 113 -13.72 -5.29 -8.59
CA GLN A 113 -12.89 -5.49 -9.78
C GLN A 113 -12.49 -4.21 -10.49
N ASN A 114 -11.55 -4.32 -11.45
CA ASN A 114 -11.03 -3.20 -12.24
C ASN A 114 -10.40 -2.11 -11.37
N ILE A 115 -9.35 -2.46 -10.63
CA ILE A 115 -8.69 -1.55 -9.70
C ILE A 115 -7.29 -1.24 -10.21
N LEU A 116 -6.96 0.05 -10.29
CA LEU A 116 -5.62 0.54 -10.63
C LEU A 116 -5.02 1.29 -9.45
N ILE A 117 -3.86 0.83 -8.98
CA ILE A 117 -3.04 1.49 -7.96
C ILE A 117 -1.70 1.87 -8.61
N GLU A 118 -1.51 3.15 -8.91
CA GLU A 118 -0.39 3.59 -9.73
C GLU A 118 0.39 4.79 -9.16
N GLY A 119 1.73 4.72 -9.15
CA GLY A 119 2.53 5.93 -8.92
C GLY A 119 2.42 6.52 -7.51
N ASN A 120 1.88 5.78 -6.55
CA ASN A 120 1.75 6.25 -5.17
C ASN A 120 3.08 6.14 -4.43
N TYR A 121 3.30 7.06 -3.49
CA TYR A 121 4.45 7.07 -2.59
C TYR A 121 3.96 6.85 -1.16
N ILE A 122 4.31 5.69 -0.58
CA ILE A 122 3.91 5.28 0.76
C ILE A 122 5.17 5.18 1.62
N LEU A 123 5.22 5.97 2.70
CA LEU A 123 6.35 6.01 3.63
C LEU A 123 5.83 5.98 5.06
N ASP A 124 6.15 4.94 5.81
CA ASP A 124 5.65 4.80 7.18
C ASP A 124 6.26 5.80 8.16
N ARG A 125 7.52 6.18 7.96
CA ARG A 125 8.26 7.08 8.86
C ARG A 125 9.28 7.95 8.12
N THR A 126 9.23 9.25 8.36
CA THR A 126 10.27 10.23 7.97
C THR A 126 11.37 10.38 9.01
N SER A 127 11.20 9.78 10.19
CA SER A 127 12.20 9.73 11.24
C SER A 127 12.03 8.43 12.04
N SER A 128 13.13 7.75 12.33
CA SER A 128 13.12 6.56 13.19
C SER A 128 13.20 6.88 14.68
N THR A 129 13.17 8.16 15.08
CA THR A 129 13.34 8.60 16.48
C THR A 129 12.12 9.28 17.07
N ARG A 130 11.05 9.49 16.29
CA ARG A 130 9.79 10.03 16.79
C ARG A 130 9.05 9.00 17.66
N LEU A 131 8.19 9.48 18.57
CA LEU A 131 7.29 8.63 19.35
C LEU A 131 6.22 7.98 18.46
N PHE A 132 5.67 6.85 18.96
CA PHE A 132 4.57 6.08 18.36
C PHE A 132 4.83 5.69 16.90
N LEU A 133 5.99 5.09 16.63
CA LEU A 133 6.30 4.53 15.32
C LEU A 133 5.36 3.35 15.04
N THR A 134 4.75 3.34 13.86
CA THR A 134 3.98 2.19 13.38
C THR A 134 4.80 1.35 12.41
N ASP A 135 4.71 0.03 12.55
CA ASP A 135 5.18 -0.91 11.54
C ASP A 135 4.09 -1.10 10.49
N TYR A 136 3.92 -0.05 9.71
CA TYR A 136 2.89 0.10 8.68
C TYR A 136 2.97 -0.99 7.61
N GLN A 137 1.83 -1.49 7.17
CA GLN A 137 1.72 -2.35 5.99
C GLN A 137 1.63 -1.50 4.71
N GLY A 138 1.95 -2.09 3.57
CA GLY A 138 1.92 -1.42 2.27
C GLY A 138 0.53 -1.48 1.63
N ILE A 139 0.42 -2.21 0.51
CA ILE A 139 -0.86 -2.43 -0.18
C ILE A 139 -1.32 -3.84 0.10
N SER A 140 -2.49 -3.99 0.72
CA SER A 140 -2.97 -5.29 1.16
C SER A 140 -4.43 -5.51 0.77
N ILE A 141 -4.72 -6.72 0.29
CA ILE A 141 -6.06 -7.27 0.16
C ILE A 141 -6.10 -8.48 1.07
N PHE A 142 -6.71 -8.36 2.25
CA PHE A 142 -6.72 -9.45 3.23
C PHE A 142 -7.97 -10.32 3.15
N ASP A 143 -9.10 -9.73 2.79
CA ASP A 143 -10.41 -10.38 2.87
C ASP A 143 -11.29 -10.05 1.66
N GLY A 144 -12.13 -11.01 1.30
CA GLY A 144 -13.05 -10.87 0.16
C GLY A 144 -12.41 -11.20 -1.18
N LEU A 145 -13.22 -11.14 -2.23
CA LEU A 145 -12.81 -11.49 -3.58
C LEU A 145 -12.50 -10.23 -4.38
N PHE A 146 -11.35 -10.22 -5.03
CA PHE A 146 -10.93 -9.12 -5.91
C PHE A 146 -10.54 -9.68 -7.27
N LYS A 147 -10.86 -8.94 -8.33
CA LYS A 147 -10.52 -9.29 -9.70
C LYS A 147 -9.87 -8.15 -10.45
N ASP A 148 -9.00 -8.47 -11.39
CA ASP A 148 -8.40 -7.50 -12.31
C ASP A 148 -7.78 -6.28 -11.57
N VAL A 149 -6.86 -6.58 -10.66
CA VAL A 149 -6.13 -5.57 -9.86
C VAL A 149 -4.75 -5.31 -10.45
N THR A 150 -4.49 -4.06 -10.84
CA THR A 150 -3.17 -3.62 -11.30
C THR A 150 -2.50 -2.74 -10.26
N ILE A 151 -1.31 -3.14 -9.80
CA ILE A 151 -0.47 -2.38 -8.87
C ILE A 151 0.86 -2.10 -9.56
N ARG A 152 1.10 -0.84 -9.94
CA ARG A 152 2.30 -0.50 -10.69
C ARG A 152 2.96 0.83 -10.36
N LYS A 153 4.29 0.90 -10.53
CA LYS A 153 5.05 2.15 -10.37
C LYS A 153 4.92 2.79 -8.99
N ASN A 154 4.54 2.03 -7.97
CA ASN A 154 4.44 2.53 -6.61
C ASN A 154 5.78 2.39 -5.88
N ILE A 155 6.05 3.34 -4.99
CA ILE A 155 7.16 3.29 -4.04
C ILE A 155 6.59 3.06 -2.66
N LEU A 156 6.97 1.96 -2.03
CA LEU A 156 6.53 1.57 -0.69
C LEU A 156 7.76 1.40 0.19
N LEU A 157 7.86 2.23 1.22
CA LEU A 157 8.89 2.22 2.25
C LEU A 157 8.20 2.01 3.59
N VAL A 158 8.07 0.76 4.03
CA VAL A 158 7.19 0.41 5.14
C VAL A 158 7.79 -0.62 6.10
N GLY A 159 7.34 -0.60 7.36
CA GLY A 159 7.93 -1.36 8.45
C GLY A 159 7.30 -2.73 8.74
N ALA A 160 6.20 -3.10 8.09
CA ALA A 160 5.59 -4.41 8.30
C ALA A 160 6.22 -5.52 7.45
N TRP A 161 5.61 -6.71 7.53
CA TRP A 161 5.90 -7.83 6.65
C TRP A 161 5.19 -7.75 5.29
N HIS A 162 4.02 -7.12 5.25
CA HIS A 162 3.18 -7.03 4.07
C HIS A 162 3.52 -5.78 3.26
N GLY A 163 4.31 -5.91 2.20
CA GLY A 163 4.62 -4.82 1.27
C GLY A 163 3.54 -4.70 0.21
N ILE A 164 3.40 -5.73 -0.61
CA ILE A 164 2.21 -5.91 -1.45
C ILE A 164 1.70 -7.32 -1.18
N SER A 165 0.51 -7.45 -0.60
CA SER A 165 -0.03 -8.76 -0.24
C SER A 165 -1.44 -8.96 -0.79
N MET A 166 -1.59 -9.97 -1.64
CA MET A 166 -2.83 -10.23 -2.39
C MET A 166 -3.42 -11.57 -1.94
N TYR A 167 -4.48 -11.54 -1.15
CA TYR A 167 -5.13 -12.76 -0.67
C TYR A 167 -6.36 -13.10 -1.53
N GLY A 168 -6.37 -14.27 -2.16
CA GLY A 168 -7.51 -14.81 -2.94
C GLY A 168 -7.90 -14.03 -4.20
N VAL A 169 -7.00 -13.23 -4.75
CA VAL A 169 -7.26 -12.41 -5.95
C VAL A 169 -7.22 -13.24 -7.23
N ASP A 170 -8.09 -12.92 -8.18
CA ASP A 170 -8.16 -13.51 -9.51
C ASP A 170 -7.85 -12.46 -10.58
N GLY A 171 -6.67 -12.56 -11.21
CA GLY A 171 -6.21 -11.57 -12.18
C GLY A 171 -5.55 -10.39 -11.48
N ALA A 172 -4.26 -10.51 -11.20
CA ALA A 172 -3.48 -9.40 -10.66
C ALA A 172 -2.23 -9.16 -11.50
N VAL A 173 -1.90 -7.89 -11.72
CA VAL A 173 -0.63 -7.46 -12.31
C VAL A 173 0.10 -6.59 -11.31
N ILE A 174 1.24 -7.08 -10.80
CA ILE A 174 2.12 -6.36 -9.89
C ILE A 174 3.41 -6.05 -10.66
N GLU A 175 3.57 -4.83 -11.15
CA GLU A 175 4.70 -4.50 -12.02
C GLU A 175 5.41 -3.19 -11.67
N ASN A 176 6.74 -3.17 -11.84
CA ASN A 176 7.52 -1.94 -11.72
C ASN A 176 7.33 -1.22 -10.37
N ASN A 177 7.17 -1.94 -9.26
CA ASN A 177 7.13 -1.33 -7.93
C ASN A 177 8.51 -1.40 -7.26
N THR A 178 8.78 -0.43 -6.38
CA THR A 178 9.93 -0.47 -5.46
C THR A 178 9.40 -0.61 -4.03
N VAL A 179 9.63 -1.76 -3.38
CA VAL A 179 8.99 -2.15 -2.10
C VAL A 179 10.05 -2.55 -1.07
N LEU A 180 10.44 -1.63 -0.20
CA LEU A 180 11.60 -1.79 0.69
C LEU A 180 11.21 -1.60 2.16
N THR A 181 11.92 -2.30 3.05
CA THR A 181 11.64 -2.24 4.49
C THR A 181 12.30 -1.04 5.16
N THR A 182 11.62 -0.47 6.16
CA THR A 182 12.15 0.57 7.07
C THR A 182 12.39 0.06 8.50
N SER A 183 12.11 -1.21 8.80
CA SER A 183 12.17 -1.79 10.15
C SER A 183 13.09 -3.02 10.27
N GLY A 184 13.79 -3.39 9.18
CA GLY A 184 14.61 -4.60 9.10
C GLY A 184 13.81 -5.90 8.95
N LYS A 185 12.48 -5.84 8.95
CA LYS A 185 11.63 -7.00 8.65
C LYS A 185 11.77 -7.43 7.19
N SER A 186 11.62 -8.72 6.93
CA SER A 186 11.63 -9.26 5.57
C SER A 186 10.30 -8.99 4.85
N LEU A 187 10.04 -7.72 4.56
CA LEU A 187 8.90 -7.24 3.77
C LEU A 187 8.79 -7.98 2.43
N TRP A 188 7.59 -8.38 2.03
CA TRP A 188 7.39 -9.10 0.76
C TRP A 188 6.38 -8.47 -0.20
N ILE A 189 6.57 -8.80 -1.47
CA ILE A 189 5.49 -8.90 -2.46
C ILE A 189 5.04 -10.36 -2.49
N GLY A 190 3.75 -10.63 -2.34
CA GLY A 190 3.21 -11.99 -2.15
C GLY A 190 1.75 -12.14 -2.57
N ALA A 191 1.39 -13.33 -3.05
CA ALA A 191 0.01 -13.73 -3.26
C ALA A 191 -0.27 -15.00 -2.45
N PHE A 192 -1.41 -15.03 -1.75
CA PHE A 192 -1.75 -16.07 -0.77
C PHE A 192 -3.23 -16.46 -0.88
N ASN A 193 -3.60 -17.58 -0.28
CA ASN A 193 -5.01 -17.97 -0.19
C ASN A 193 -5.77 -16.96 0.68
N SER A 194 -7.03 -16.65 0.35
CA SER A 194 -7.90 -15.87 1.23
C SER A 194 -8.09 -16.52 2.60
N LYS A 195 -8.65 -15.80 3.58
CA LYS A 195 -9.01 -16.38 4.87
C LYS A 195 -10.02 -17.54 4.75
N GLN A 196 -10.78 -17.59 3.66
CA GLN A 196 -11.71 -18.69 3.33
C GLN A 196 -11.04 -19.80 2.50
N GLY A 197 -9.72 -19.74 2.29
CA GLY A 197 -8.94 -20.76 1.59
C GLY A 197 -8.99 -20.66 0.06
N VAL A 198 -9.57 -19.60 -0.51
CA VAL A 198 -9.62 -19.42 -1.96
C VAL A 198 -8.21 -19.09 -2.47
N PRO A 199 -7.61 -19.92 -3.34
CA PRO A 199 -6.27 -19.65 -3.85
C PRO A 199 -6.30 -18.47 -4.82
N PRO A 200 -5.23 -17.64 -4.84
CA PRO A 200 -5.06 -16.63 -5.86
C PRO A 200 -4.76 -17.31 -7.20
N LYS A 201 -5.17 -16.69 -8.31
CA LYS A 201 -4.96 -17.22 -9.66
C LYS A 201 -4.76 -16.09 -10.67
N ASN A 202 -4.15 -16.41 -11.81
CA ASN A 202 -3.84 -15.45 -12.87
C ASN A 202 -2.99 -14.27 -12.35
N ILE A 203 -1.93 -14.57 -11.60
CA ILE A 203 -1.08 -13.57 -10.96
C ILE A 203 0.19 -13.34 -11.79
N VAL A 204 0.38 -12.12 -12.23
CA VAL A 204 1.56 -11.66 -12.97
C VAL A 204 2.38 -10.73 -12.08
N VAL A 205 3.61 -11.12 -11.78
CA VAL A 205 4.55 -10.30 -11.01
C VAL A 205 5.79 -10.09 -11.86
N LYS A 206 6.11 -8.84 -12.21
CA LYS A 206 7.28 -8.57 -13.06
C LYS A 206 7.95 -7.23 -12.81
N ASN A 207 9.23 -7.12 -13.11
CA ASN A 207 9.99 -5.86 -13.05
C ASN A 207 9.95 -5.17 -11.68
N ASN A 208 9.74 -5.87 -10.57
CA ASN A 208 9.73 -5.25 -9.25
C ASN A 208 11.12 -5.28 -8.60
N ILE A 209 11.41 -4.29 -7.77
CA ILE A 209 12.50 -4.35 -6.79
C ILE A 209 11.84 -4.41 -5.41
N ALA A 210 12.12 -5.44 -4.64
CA ALA A 210 11.52 -5.60 -3.31
C ALA A 210 12.53 -6.11 -2.29
N THR A 211 12.27 -5.97 -0.98
CA THR A 211 13.06 -6.68 0.04
C THR A 211 13.01 -8.20 -0.18
N LYS A 212 11.81 -8.72 -0.51
CA LYS A 212 11.57 -10.13 -0.83
C LYS A 212 10.44 -10.26 -1.87
N ILE A 213 10.58 -11.23 -2.76
CA ILE A 213 9.51 -11.74 -3.62
C ILE A 213 9.09 -13.12 -3.10
N ASP A 214 7.82 -13.31 -2.75
CA ASP A 214 7.26 -14.59 -2.26
C ASP A 214 6.40 -15.24 -3.35
N ASN A 215 7.06 -16.01 -4.22
CA ASN A 215 6.56 -16.42 -5.54
C ASN A 215 5.74 -17.71 -5.57
N LYS A 216 5.19 -18.16 -4.44
CA LYS A 216 4.61 -19.51 -4.31
C LYS A 216 3.42 -19.79 -5.23
N LEU A 217 2.73 -18.76 -5.73
CA LEU A 217 1.45 -18.88 -6.44
C LEU A 217 1.35 -18.00 -7.68
N TYR A 218 2.49 -17.63 -8.29
CA TYR A 218 2.49 -16.75 -9.46
C TYR A 218 2.35 -17.52 -10.76
N THR A 219 1.52 -16.99 -11.66
CA THR A 219 1.42 -17.48 -13.05
C THR A 219 2.60 -16.98 -13.88
N VAL A 220 3.06 -15.75 -13.63
CA VAL A 220 4.26 -15.17 -14.24
C VAL A 220 5.12 -14.52 -13.16
N ASP A 221 6.40 -14.89 -13.11
CA ASP A 221 7.45 -14.28 -12.28
C ASP A 221 8.63 -13.92 -13.20
N GLN A 222 8.81 -12.63 -13.49
CA GLN A 222 9.81 -12.19 -14.47
C GLN A 222 10.53 -10.91 -14.04
N ASN A 223 11.86 -10.91 -14.08
CA ASN A 223 12.68 -9.70 -13.87
C ASN A 223 12.38 -9.01 -12.52
N ASN A 224 12.07 -9.79 -11.48
CA ASN A 224 11.92 -9.29 -10.12
C ASN A 224 13.23 -9.47 -9.34
N TYR A 225 13.59 -8.49 -8.52
CA TYR A 225 14.84 -8.47 -7.78
C TYR A 225 14.60 -8.28 -6.28
N SER A 226 15.12 -9.23 -5.49
CA SER A 226 15.17 -9.10 -4.03
C SER A 226 16.40 -8.30 -3.60
N VAL A 227 16.22 -7.29 -2.74
CA VAL A 227 17.26 -6.38 -2.26
C VAL A 227 17.26 -6.35 -0.73
N THR A 228 18.30 -6.90 -0.11
CA THR A 228 18.47 -6.92 1.35
C THR A 228 19.31 -5.76 1.87
N ASN A 229 20.14 -5.13 1.02
CA ASN A 229 21.00 -4.00 1.37
C ASN A 229 20.73 -2.79 0.46
N PRO A 230 19.61 -2.07 0.63
CA PRO A 230 19.19 -0.99 -0.29
C PRO A 230 20.26 0.09 -0.49
N GLN A 231 21.06 0.41 0.53
CA GLN A 231 22.13 1.41 0.45
C GLN A 231 23.19 1.10 -0.62
N ASN A 232 23.37 -0.17 -0.99
CA ASN A 232 24.32 -0.55 -2.04
C ASN A 232 23.79 -0.27 -3.46
N HIS A 233 22.46 -0.18 -3.62
CA HIS A 233 21.81 -0.08 -4.92
C HIS A 233 21.33 1.33 -5.25
N PHE A 234 20.87 2.07 -4.25
CA PHE A 234 20.25 3.38 -4.42
C PHE A 234 21.20 4.53 -4.08
N VAL A 235 20.99 5.69 -4.71
CA VAL A 235 21.76 6.91 -4.43
C VAL A 235 21.71 7.27 -2.95
N LYS A 236 20.53 7.19 -2.33
CA LYS A 236 20.35 7.43 -0.90
C LYS A 236 19.26 6.56 -0.30
N PHE A 237 19.57 5.90 0.81
CA PHE A 237 18.61 5.13 1.58
C PHE A 237 18.95 5.24 3.07
N ASP A 238 18.46 6.29 3.72
CA ASP A 238 18.70 6.59 5.13
C ASP A 238 17.36 6.58 5.88
N VAL A 239 17.09 5.44 6.53
CA VAL A 239 15.88 5.23 7.33
C VAL A 239 15.86 6.11 8.56
N THR A 240 17.02 6.35 9.18
CA THR A 240 17.13 7.10 10.43
C THR A 240 16.63 8.54 10.25
N ASN A 241 17.05 9.18 9.16
CA ASN A 241 16.68 10.56 8.84
C ASN A 241 15.55 10.69 7.81
N GLY A 242 14.97 9.56 7.38
CA GLY A 242 13.91 9.52 6.36
C GLY A 242 14.31 10.11 5.01
N GLN A 243 15.58 9.97 4.62
CA GLN A 243 16.11 10.53 3.40
C GLN A 243 16.29 9.44 2.34
N TYR A 244 15.52 9.55 1.26
CA TYR A 244 15.47 8.55 0.20
C TYR A 244 15.67 9.19 -1.16
N ASP A 245 16.63 8.67 -1.92
CA ASP A 245 16.80 8.88 -3.35
C ASP A 245 16.95 7.50 -3.97
N LEU A 246 15.84 6.99 -4.49
CA LEU A 246 15.70 5.62 -4.97
C LEU A 246 16.10 5.49 -6.45
N HIS A 247 16.78 6.47 -7.04
CA HIS A 247 17.46 6.23 -8.30
C HIS A 247 18.57 5.20 -8.08
N LEU A 248 18.69 4.27 -9.02
CA LEU A 248 19.74 3.27 -8.98
C LEU A 248 21.10 3.92 -9.27
N LYS A 249 22.11 3.56 -8.47
CA LYS A 249 23.50 3.88 -8.77
C LYS A 249 23.90 3.22 -10.10
N PRO A 250 24.72 3.87 -10.94
CA PRO A 250 25.27 3.22 -12.14
C PRO A 250 26.05 1.93 -11.84
N SER A 251 26.62 1.81 -10.63
CA SER A 251 27.31 0.61 -10.15
C SER A 251 26.37 -0.51 -9.66
N SER A 252 25.08 -0.23 -9.51
CA SER A 252 24.12 -1.24 -9.08
C SER A 252 23.91 -2.28 -10.20
N PRO A 253 23.94 -3.59 -9.91
CA PRO A 253 23.63 -4.62 -10.90
C PRO A 253 22.18 -4.55 -11.44
N LEU A 254 21.32 -3.78 -10.76
CA LEU A 254 19.94 -3.54 -11.16
C LEU A 254 19.81 -2.41 -12.18
N TYR A 255 20.86 -1.60 -12.36
CA TYR A 255 20.84 -0.45 -13.26
C TYR A 255 20.60 -0.91 -14.71
N GLY A 256 19.65 -0.26 -15.39
CA GLY A 256 19.27 -0.60 -16.76
C GLY A 256 18.45 -1.89 -16.92
N LYS A 257 18.05 -2.57 -15.84
CA LYS A 257 17.23 -3.78 -15.92
C LYS A 257 15.75 -3.52 -16.17
N GLY A 258 15.32 -2.26 -16.14
CA GLY A 258 13.91 -1.88 -16.31
C GLY A 258 13.00 -2.34 -15.16
N ALA A 259 13.58 -2.52 -13.97
CA ALA A 259 12.87 -2.93 -12.76
C ALA A 259 12.83 -1.81 -11.72
N GLY A 260 11.79 -1.82 -10.88
CA GLY A 260 11.50 -0.74 -9.93
C GLY A 260 10.57 0.32 -10.52
N ALA A 261 10.22 1.28 -9.68
CA ALA A 261 9.27 2.36 -9.97
C ALA A 261 9.89 3.61 -10.63
N LEU A 262 11.22 3.74 -10.62
CA LEU A 262 11.98 4.89 -11.13
C LEU A 262 12.86 4.49 -12.31
#